data_AF-A0A924QNM8-F1
#
_entry.id   AF-A0A924QNM8-F1
#
_cell.length_a   1.000
_cell.length_b   1.000
_cell.length_c   1.000
_cell.angle_alpha   90.00
_cell.angle_beta   90.00
_cell.angle_gamma   90.00
#
_symmetry.space_group_name_H-M   'P 1'
#
loop_
_entity.id
_entity.type
_entity.pdbx_description
1 polymer ?
#
loop_
_entity_poly.entity_id
_entity_poly.type
_entity_poly.pdbx_seq_one_letter_code
_entity_poly.pdbx_strand_id
1 'polypeptide(L)'
;MSIWKMIKKTISEFSNDNGMKLSASLSYYTVFSIAPLLIIAISLAGVFFGADAVQGKVYAQLRHLISDDAALQIQDIIKNMQHSNKGFVSTMFGVVFLFVGASTVFLEIQDSMNFIWSIKAKPKKNWLRFLTNR
;
A
#
# COMPACT_ATOMS: atom_id res chain seq x y z
N MET A 1 13.06 17.47 -36.49
CA MET A 1 11.69 17.57 -35.94
C MET A 1 11.69 18.70 -34.91
N SER A 2 10.76 19.66 -34.97
CA SER A 2 10.74 20.78 -34.01
C SER A 2 10.46 20.28 -32.59
N ILE A 3 11.20 20.79 -31.60
CA ILE A 3 11.02 20.47 -30.15
C ILE A 3 9.56 20.63 -29.72
N TRP A 4 8.87 21.65 -30.26
CA TRP A 4 7.45 21.86 -30.01
C TRP A 4 6.57 20.68 -30.46
N LYS A 5 6.84 20.13 -31.65
CA LYS A 5 6.13 18.95 -32.15
C LYS A 5 6.42 17.71 -31.30
N MET A 6 7.63 17.58 -30.77
CA MET A 6 8.01 16.46 -29.89
C MET A 6 7.25 16.52 -28.56
N ILE A 7 7.27 17.67 -27.87
CA ILE A 7 6.54 17.86 -26.61
C ILE A 7 5.04 17.63 -26.81
N LYS A 8 4.46 18.19 -27.88
CA LYS A 8 3.03 18.04 -28.16
C LYS A 8 2.65 16.58 -28.43
N LYS A 9 3.53 15.83 -29.11
CA LYS A 9 3.34 14.40 -29.34
C LYS A 9 3.44 13.61 -28.03
N THR A 10 4.45 13.85 -27.20
CA THR A 10 4.61 13.18 -25.90
C THR A 10 3.41 13.38 -24.98
N ILE A 11 2.87 14.61 -24.88
CA ILE A 11 1.68 14.87 -24.06
C ILE A 11 0.45 14.13 -24.62
N SER A 12 0.29 14.11 -25.95
CA SER A 12 -0.81 13.39 -26.59
C SER A 12 -0.73 11.89 -26.34
N GLU A 13 0.45 11.28 -26.51
CA GLU A 13 0.66 9.85 -26.25
C GLU A 13 0.46 9.52 -24.76
N PHE A 14 1.00 10.34 -23.84
CA PHE A 14 0.79 10.18 -22.40
C PHE A 14 -0.70 10.21 -22.02
N SER A 15 -1.47 11.11 -22.62
CA SER A 15 -2.91 11.18 -22.40
C SER A 15 -3.65 9.98 -23.01
N ASN A 16 -3.25 9.54 -24.20
CA ASN A 16 -3.82 8.37 -24.89
C ASN A 16 -3.56 7.07 -24.12
N ASP A 17 -2.40 6.96 -23.47
CA ASP A 17 -1.98 5.81 -22.66
C ASP A 17 -2.61 5.83 -21.24
N ASN A 18 -3.67 6.60 -21.02
CA ASN A 18 -4.32 6.78 -19.72
C ASN A 18 -3.38 7.28 -18.61
N GLY A 19 -2.25 7.91 -18.95
CA GLY A 19 -1.23 8.35 -17.99
C GLY A 19 -1.79 9.25 -16.90
N MET A 20 -2.76 10.11 -17.25
CA MET A 20 -3.47 10.96 -16.28
C MET A 20 -4.29 10.13 -15.28
N LYS A 21 -5.04 9.14 -15.77
CA LYS A 21 -5.89 8.26 -14.95
C LYS A 21 -5.04 7.38 -14.03
N LEU A 22 -3.96 6.81 -14.54
CA LEU A 22 -3.01 6.01 -13.78
C LEU A 22 -2.29 6.83 -12.70
N SER A 23 -1.89 8.06 -13.03
CA SER A 23 -1.27 8.98 -12.05
C SER A 23 -2.26 9.37 -10.95
N ALA A 24 -3.52 9.62 -11.31
CA ALA A 24 -4.58 9.90 -10.35
C ALA A 24 -4.87 8.68 -9.46
N SER A 25 -4.98 7.48 -10.01
CA SER A 25 -5.21 6.25 -9.23
C SER A 25 -4.04 5.95 -8.29
N LEU A 26 -2.80 6.12 -8.77
CA LEU A 26 -1.60 5.94 -7.94
C LEU A 26 -1.58 6.92 -6.77
N SER A 27 -1.89 8.19 -7.03
CA SER A 27 -1.94 9.22 -5.99
C SER A 27 -3.03 8.93 -4.96
N TYR A 28 -4.22 8.53 -5.44
CA TYR A 28 -5.34 8.11 -4.59
C TYR A 28 -4.92 6.91 -3.72
N TYR A 29 -4.47 5.81 -4.33
CA TYR A 29 -4.03 4.63 -3.59
C TYR A 29 -2.93 4.96 -2.58
N THR A 30 -1.95 5.79 -2.94
CA THR A 30 -0.88 6.18 -2.02
C THR A 30 -1.44 6.90 -0.80
N VAL A 31 -2.24 7.95 -1.00
CA VAL A 31 -2.82 8.74 0.10
C VAL A 31 -3.68 7.88 1.02
N PHE A 32 -4.55 7.04 0.46
CA PHE A 32 -5.44 6.17 1.24
C PHE A 32 -4.72 4.98 1.89
N SER A 33 -3.55 4.58 1.39
CA SER A 33 -2.75 3.46 1.94
C SER A 33 -1.76 3.88 3.02
N ILE A 34 -1.46 5.18 3.18
CA ILE A 34 -0.50 5.68 4.18
C ILE A 34 -0.85 5.21 5.60
N ALA A 35 -2.10 5.41 6.04
CA ALA A 35 -2.49 5.04 7.40
C ALA A 35 -2.39 3.51 7.66
N PRO A 36 -2.96 2.62 6.81
CA PRO A 36 -2.77 1.18 6.95
C PRO A 36 -1.30 0.73 6.95
N LEU A 37 -0.49 1.31 6.07
CA LEU A 37 0.93 0.95 5.94
C LEU A 37 1.72 1.36 7.18
N LEU A 38 1.43 2.54 7.74
CA LEU A 38 2.03 3.01 8.98
C LEU A 38 1.64 2.13 10.18
N ILE A 39 0.37 1.71 10.28
CA ILE A 39 -0.06 0.78 11.33
C ILE A 39 0.74 -0.52 11.27
N ILE A 40 0.95 -1.07 10.07
CA ILE A 40 1.75 -2.28 9.86
C ILE A 40 3.21 -2.04 10.26
N ALA A 41 3.83 -0.97 9.78
CA ALA A 41 5.21 -0.63 10.07
C ALA A 41 5.45 -0.45 11.58
N ILE A 42 4.52 0.21 12.27
CA ILE A 42 4.56 0.46 13.71
C ILE A 42 4.34 -0.82 14.50
N SER A 43 3.43 -1.68 14.05
CA SER A 43 3.19 -2.99 14.69
C SER A 43 4.45 -3.86 14.61
N LEU A 44 5.12 -3.89 13.46
CA LEU A 44 6.40 -4.58 13.29
C LEU A 44 7.49 -3.96 14.17
N ALA A 45 7.62 -2.63 14.18
CA ALA A 45 8.58 -1.94 15.04
C ALA A 45 8.32 -2.23 16.52
N GLY A 46 7.06 -2.29 16.96
CA GLY A 46 6.69 -2.61 18.35
C GLY A 46 7.08 -4.03 18.78
N VAL A 47 7.11 -4.99 17.84
CA VAL A 47 7.60 -6.36 18.09
C VAL A 47 9.11 -6.37 18.35
N PHE A 48 9.89 -5.58 17.61
CA PHE A 48 11.36 -5.57 17.72
C PHE A 48 11.92 -4.58 18.76
N PHE A 49 11.28 -3.42 18.94
CA PHE A 49 11.78 -2.30 19.75
C PHE A 49 10.97 -2.03 21.04
N GLY A 50 9.85 -2.73 21.23
CA GLY A 50 8.94 -2.49 22.36
C GLY A 50 7.95 -1.36 22.12
N ALA A 51 6.77 -1.50 22.70
CA ALA A 51 5.62 -0.60 22.58
C ALA A 51 5.93 0.89 22.80
N ASP A 52 6.64 1.18 23.90
CA ASP A 52 6.88 2.54 24.37
C ASP A 52 7.87 3.32 23.51
N ALA A 53 8.77 2.61 22.80
CA ALA A 53 9.77 3.22 21.92
C ALA A 53 9.15 3.81 20.64
N VAL A 54 8.00 3.30 20.21
CA VAL A 54 7.41 3.61 18.91
C VAL A 54 6.39 4.76 18.99
N GLN A 55 5.68 4.91 20.12
CA GLN A 55 4.56 5.84 20.23
C GLN A 55 4.98 7.33 20.17
N GLY A 56 6.07 7.70 20.84
CA GLY A 56 6.54 9.09 20.88
C GLY A 56 7.34 9.52 19.64
N LYS A 57 8.14 8.61 19.07
CA LYS A 57 9.00 8.93 17.92
C LYS A 57 8.24 8.95 16.59
N VAL A 58 7.26 8.07 16.43
CA VAL A 58 6.53 7.97 15.16
C VAL A 58 5.59 9.16 14.99
N TYR A 59 4.88 9.60 16.03
CA TYR A 59 4.02 10.79 15.94
C TYR A 59 4.82 12.04 15.52
N ALA A 60 5.99 12.27 16.13
CA ALA A 60 6.85 13.40 15.80
C ALA A 60 7.32 13.40 14.34
N GLN A 61 7.61 12.22 13.79
CA GLN A 61 7.98 12.07 12.37
C GLN A 61 6.79 12.22 11.43
N LEU A 62 5.61 11.70 11.82
CA LEU A 62 4.40 11.76 11.00
C LEU A 62 3.90 13.19 10.81
N ARG A 63 3.92 14.01 11.86
CA ARG A 63 3.56 15.44 11.78
C ARG A 63 4.39 16.23 10.74
N HIS A 64 5.58 15.76 10.38
CA HIS A 64 6.41 16.40 9.34
C HIS A 64 6.12 15.89 7.92
N LEU A 65 5.37 14.81 7.77
CA LEU A 65 5.09 14.15 6.50
C LEU A 65 3.62 14.29 6.07
N ILE A 66 2.70 14.39 7.03
CA ILE A 66 1.26 14.49 6.85
C ILE A 66 0.66 15.60 7.73
N SER A 67 -0.62 15.95 7.51
CA SER A 67 -1.30 16.94 8.35
C SER A 67 -1.37 16.50 9.82
N ASP A 68 -1.40 17.48 10.73
CA ASP A 68 -1.53 17.23 12.17
C ASP A 68 -2.76 16.35 12.49
N ASP A 69 -3.90 16.57 11.82
CA ASP A 69 -5.11 15.77 12.02
C ASP A 69 -4.93 14.29 11.64
N ALA A 70 -4.24 14.02 10.53
CA ALA A 70 -3.99 12.65 10.09
C ALA A 70 -2.97 11.96 11.01
N ALA A 71 -1.96 12.69 11.49
CA ALA A 71 -0.99 12.19 12.45
C ALA A 71 -1.66 11.84 13.80
N LEU A 72 -2.59 12.66 14.28
CA LEU A 72 -3.37 12.40 15.50
C LEU A 72 -4.24 11.13 15.37
N GLN A 73 -4.96 10.97 14.26
CA GLN A 73 -5.75 9.76 14.03
C GLN A 73 -4.90 8.49 14.06
N ILE A 74 -3.72 8.52 13.43
CA ILE A 74 -2.79 7.40 13.44
C ILE A 74 -2.28 7.14 14.87
N GLN A 75 -1.96 8.19 15.63
CA GLN A 75 -1.55 8.07 17.04
C GLN A 75 -2.62 7.41 17.91
N ASP A 76 -3.89 7.78 17.72
CA ASP A 76 -5.01 7.19 18.45
C ASP A 76 -5.21 5.71 18.11
N ILE A 77 -5.10 5.33 16.83
CA ILE A 77 -5.15 3.93 16.41
C ILE A 77 -4.05 3.11 17.12
N ILE A 78 -2.83 3.63 17.18
CA ILE A 78 -1.70 2.98 17.85
C ILE A 78 -1.93 2.85 19.36
N LYS A 79 -2.45 3.91 20.00
CA LYS A 79 -2.76 3.90 21.42
C LYS A 79 -3.85 2.88 21.76
N ASN A 80 -4.86 2.75 20.93
CA ASN A 80 -5.91 1.75 21.09
C ASN A 80 -5.38 0.31 20.89
N MET A 81 -4.42 0.11 19.98
CA MET A 81 -3.78 -1.18 19.76
C MET A 81 -2.96 -1.65 20.99
N GLN A 82 -2.41 -0.74 21.79
CA GLN A 82 -1.67 -1.06 23.02
C GLN A 82 -2.56 -1.62 24.14
N HIS A 83 -3.82 -1.20 24.19
CA HIS A 83 -4.79 -1.64 25.21
C HIS A 83 -5.47 -2.96 24.85
N SER A 84 -5.27 -3.47 23.63
CA SER A 84 -5.72 -4.79 23.19
C SER A 84 -4.92 -5.89 23.89
N ASN A 85 -5.62 -6.84 24.53
CA ASN A 85 -5.01 -7.96 25.23
C ASN A 85 -4.14 -8.78 24.26
N LYS A 86 -2.83 -8.85 24.52
CA LYS A 86 -1.83 -9.57 23.71
C LYS A 86 -2.02 -11.09 23.84
N GLY A 87 -3.08 -11.62 23.25
CA GLY A 87 -3.32 -13.06 23.14
C GLY A 87 -2.68 -13.63 21.86
N PHE A 88 -2.17 -14.87 21.94
CA PHE A 88 -1.62 -15.62 20.79
C PHE A 88 -2.52 -15.58 19.55
N VAL A 89 -3.85 -15.63 19.76
CA VAL A 89 -4.86 -15.55 18.71
C VAL A 89 -4.82 -14.21 17.97
N SER A 90 -4.71 -13.08 18.69
CA SER A 90 -4.64 -11.73 18.09
C SER A 90 -3.36 -11.55 17.26
N THR A 91 -2.22 -12.06 17.75
CA THR A 91 -0.96 -12.05 17.01
C THR A 91 -1.05 -12.88 15.73
N MET A 92 -1.66 -14.08 15.78
CA MET A 92 -1.84 -14.93 14.61
C MET A 92 -2.71 -14.25 13.55
N PHE A 93 -3.85 -13.66 13.95
CA PHE A 93 -4.70 -12.90 13.03
C PHE A 93 -3.96 -11.71 12.42
N GLY A 94 -3.19 -10.96 13.23
CA GLY A 94 -2.38 -9.84 12.74
C GLY A 94 -1.37 -10.27 11.67
N VAL A 95 -0.65 -11.37 11.88
CA VAL A 95 0.31 -11.92 10.90
C VAL A 95 -0.41 -12.31 9.60
N VAL A 96 -1.53 -13.02 9.68
CA VAL A 96 -2.31 -13.41 8.48
C VAL A 96 -2.78 -12.17 7.72
N PHE A 97 -3.33 -11.19 8.43
CA PHE A 97 -3.81 -9.94 7.81
C PHE A 97 -2.69 -9.18 7.12
N LEU A 98 -1.50 -9.15 7.72
CA LEU A 98 -0.32 -8.50 7.16
C LEU A 98 0.12 -9.18 5.86
N PHE A 99 0.19 -10.51 5.83
CA PHE A 99 0.53 -11.27 4.62
C PHE A 99 -0.50 -11.06 3.50
N VAL A 100 -1.79 -11.08 3.81
CA VAL A 100 -2.87 -10.86 2.84
C VAL A 100 -2.84 -9.43 2.30
N GLY A 101 -2.68 -8.43 3.17
CA GLY A 101 -2.59 -7.02 2.79
C GLY A 101 -1.39 -6.74 1.91
N ALA A 102 -0.19 -7.20 2.31
CA ALA A 102 1.03 -7.04 1.54
C ALA A 102 0.94 -7.71 0.15
N SER A 103 0.37 -8.91 0.08
CA SER A 103 0.18 -9.64 -1.19
C SER A 103 -0.78 -8.90 -2.12
N THR A 104 -1.88 -8.35 -1.59
CA THR A 104 -2.86 -7.58 -2.37
C THR A 104 -2.22 -6.31 -2.96
N VAL A 105 -1.48 -5.54 -2.15
CA VAL A 105 -0.78 -4.34 -2.63
C VAL A 105 0.24 -4.68 -3.71
N PHE A 106 1.00 -5.77 -3.52
CA PHE A 106 1.98 -6.20 -4.52
C PHE A 106 1.33 -6.61 -5.85
N LEU A 107 0.19 -7.31 -5.80
CA LEU A 107 -0.58 -7.66 -6.99
C LEU A 107 -1.09 -6.42 -7.72
N GLU A 108 -1.60 -5.41 -7.01
CA GLU A 108 -2.07 -4.15 -7.62
C GLU A 108 -0.94 -3.40 -8.32
N ILE A 109 0.26 -3.37 -7.73
CA ILE A 109 1.45 -2.78 -8.35
C ILE A 109 1.83 -3.55 -9.62
N GLN A 110 1.85 -4.88 -9.55
CA GLN A 110 2.17 -5.72 -10.70
C GLN A 110 1.14 -5.53 -11.83
N ASP A 111 -0.15 -5.49 -11.51
CA ASP A 111 -1.22 -5.31 -12.49
C ASP A 111 -1.19 -3.92 -13.12
N SER A 112 -0.95 -2.87 -12.32
CA SER A 112 -0.78 -1.50 -12.81
C SER A 112 0.41 -1.38 -13.77
N MET A 113 1.53 -2.02 -13.42
CA MET A 113 2.75 -2.01 -14.22
C MET A 113 2.61 -2.82 -15.51
N ASN A 114 1.96 -3.99 -15.44
CA ASN A 114 1.60 -4.80 -16.61
C ASN A 114 0.67 -4.03 -17.55
N PHE A 115 -0.28 -3.27 -17.00
CA PHE A 115 -1.18 -2.42 -17.77
C PHE A 115 -0.42 -1.32 -18.51
N ILE A 116 0.47 -0.58 -17.81
CA ILE A 116 1.30 0.48 -18.41
C ILE A 116 2.16 -0.08 -19.56
N TRP A 117 2.77 -1.26 -19.37
CA TRP A 117 3.60 -1.89 -20.40
C TRP A 117 2.82 -2.75 -21.41
N SER A 118 1.48 -2.71 -21.38
CA SER A 118 0.63 -3.51 -22.27
C SER A 118 0.97 -5.00 -22.30
N ILE A 119 1.47 -5.53 -21.17
CA ILE A 119 1.81 -6.94 -21.01
C ILE A 119 0.49 -7.68 -20.77
N LYS A 120 0.07 -8.51 -21.73
CA LYS A 120 -1.12 -9.36 -21.58
C LYS A 120 -0.96 -10.25 -20.35
N ALA A 121 -1.81 -10.02 -19.35
CA ALA A 121 -1.89 -10.88 -18.18
C ALA A 121 -2.11 -12.34 -18.62
N LYS A 122 -1.23 -13.26 -18.17
CA LYS A 122 -1.47 -14.70 -18.36
C LYS A 122 -2.77 -15.05 -17.62
N PRO A 123 -3.71 -15.78 -18.24
CA PRO A 123 -4.97 -16.13 -17.60
C PRO A 123 -4.69 -16.79 -16.25
N LYS A 124 -5.40 -16.32 -15.19
CA LYS A 124 -5.29 -16.88 -13.83
C LYS A 124 -5.34 -18.40 -13.94
N LYS A 125 -4.21 -19.07 -13.69
CA LYS A 125 -4.17 -20.54 -13.66
C LYS A 125 -5.20 -20.95 -12.61
N ASN A 126 -6.28 -21.57 -13.07
CA ASN A 126 -7.33 -22.14 -12.25
C ASN A 126 -6.69 -23.26 -11.42
N TRP A 127 -6.11 -22.92 -10.26
CA TRP A 127 -5.51 -23.86 -9.31
C TRP A 127 -6.49 -24.95 -8.89
N LEU A 128 -7.79 -24.64 -8.94
CA LEU A 128 -8.90 -25.60 -8.86
C LEU A 128 -8.77 -26.77 -9.86
N ARG A 129 -8.34 -26.54 -11.11
CA ARG A 129 -8.15 -27.60 -12.12
C ARG A 129 -6.99 -28.55 -11.81
N PHE A 130 -6.03 -28.17 -10.97
CA PHE A 130 -4.97 -29.07 -10.52
C PHE A 130 -5.45 -30.07 -9.45
N LEU A 131 -6.57 -29.78 -8.77
CA LEU A 131 -7.19 -30.69 -7.79
C LEU A 131 -8.31 -31.53 -8.38
N THR A 132 -8.94 -31.08 -9.47
CA THR A 132 -10.03 -31.84 -10.14
C THR A 132 -9.52 -32.84 -11.18
N ASN A 133 -8.25 -32.78 -11.59
CA ASN A 133 -7.61 -33.81 -12.42
C ASN A 133 -6.75 -34.72 -11.53
N ARG A 134 -7.39 -35.67 -10.85
CA ARG A 134 -6.78 -36.91 -10.40
C ARG A 134 -7.63 -38.06 -10.90
#